data_AF-A0A931XMS2-F1
#
_entry.id   AF-A0A931XMS2-F1
#
_cell.length_a   1.000
_cell.length_b   1.000
_cell.length_c   1.000
_cell.angle_alpha   90.00
_cell.angle_beta   90.00
_cell.angle_gamma   90.00
#
_symmetry.space_group_name_H-M   'P 1'
#
loop_
_entity.id
_entity.type
_entity.pdbx_description
1 polymer ?
#
loop_
_entity_poly.entity_id
_entity_poly.type
_entity_poly.pdbx_seq_one_letter_code
_entity_poly.pdbx_strand_id
1 'polypeptide(L)'
;MDVKELRRMTLPKLRDLAKQETDLQGVGGMHKEDLVKAIAKAKGIAYDTSTKDTNAIHSIKHDIRELKKHKGEILTSSRDPKKLKRVKRRIKLLKRLTRHLAREAKTAKAAQAAEPAAAAQPAQPAPAETPPAAG
;
A
#
# COMPACT_ATOMS: atom_id res chain seq x y z
N MET A 1 -15.00 -17.86 -2.04
CA MET A 1 -14.76 -16.69 -2.92
C MET A 1 -13.44 -16.11 -2.51
N ASP A 2 -12.47 -16.08 -3.41
CA ASP A 2 -11.11 -15.63 -3.11
C ASP A 2 -10.89 -14.18 -3.61
N VAL A 3 -9.96 -13.43 -3.02
CA VAL A 3 -9.66 -12.03 -3.45
C VAL A 3 -9.28 -11.98 -4.94
N LYS A 4 -8.64 -13.05 -5.41
CA LYS A 4 -8.21 -13.24 -6.80
C LYS A 4 -9.38 -13.42 -7.77
N GLU A 5 -10.46 -14.05 -7.33
CA GLU A 5 -11.68 -14.25 -8.14
C GLU A 5 -12.45 -12.94 -8.30
N LEU A 6 -12.55 -12.16 -7.22
CA LEU A 6 -13.19 -10.85 -7.23
C LEU A 6 -12.46 -9.87 -8.17
N ARG A 7 -11.12 -9.89 -8.21
CA ARG A 7 -10.34 -9.06 -9.15
C ARG A 7 -10.56 -9.43 -10.62
N ARG A 8 -10.84 -10.71 -10.91
CA ARG A 8 -11.07 -11.20 -12.27
C ARG A 8 -12.47 -10.85 -12.79
N MET A 9 -13.43 -10.63 -11.89
CA MET A 9 -14.79 -10.25 -12.27
C MET A 9 -14.86 -8.85 -12.91
N THR A 10 -15.88 -8.66 -13.73
CA THR A 10 -16.20 -7.39 -14.38
C THR A 10 -16.91 -6.46 -13.38
N LEU A 11 -16.78 -5.15 -13.60
CA LEU A 11 -17.38 -4.12 -12.75
C LEU A 11 -18.88 -4.33 -12.49
N PRO A 12 -19.73 -4.69 -13.49
CA PRO A 12 -21.15 -4.93 -13.24
C PRO A 12 -21.38 -6.06 -12.23
N LYS A 13 -20.70 -7.19 -12.40
CA LYS A 13 -20.82 -8.35 -11.49
C LYS A 13 -20.35 -8.01 -10.08
N LEU A 14 -19.30 -7.20 -9.95
CA LEU A 14 -18.83 -6.72 -8.65
C LEU A 14 -19.85 -5.77 -8.00
N ARG A 15 -20.53 -4.91 -8.77
CA ARG A 15 -21.57 -4.03 -8.23
C ARG A 15 -22.79 -4.81 -7.77
N ASP A 16 -23.18 -5.85 -8.50
CA ASP A 16 -24.33 -6.67 -8.13
C ASP A 16 -24.03 -7.49 -6.87
N LEU A 17 -22.84 -8.09 -6.79
CA LEU A 17 -22.37 -8.77 -5.57
C LEU A 17 -22.22 -7.82 -4.38
N ALA A 18 -21.73 -6.60 -4.61
CA ALA A 18 -21.66 -5.59 -3.56
C ALA A 18 -23.07 -5.19 -3.08
N LYS A 19 -24.05 -4.99 -3.96
CA LYS A 19 -25.43 -4.68 -3.53
C LYS A 19 -26.08 -5.83 -2.74
N GLN A 20 -25.73 -7.07 -3.05
CA GLN A 20 -26.30 -8.26 -2.38
C GLN A 20 -25.64 -8.55 -1.04
N GLU A 21 -24.33 -8.35 -0.93
CA GLU A 21 -23.53 -8.73 0.24
C GLU A 21 -23.19 -7.57 1.16
N THR A 22 -23.33 -6.33 0.67
CA THR A 22 -23.14 -5.13 1.46
C THR A 22 -24.30 -4.15 1.26
N ASP A 23 -24.86 -3.68 2.36
CA ASP A 23 -25.87 -2.61 2.37
C ASP A 23 -25.23 -1.22 2.12
N LEU A 24 -24.17 -1.18 1.30
CA LEU A 24 -23.39 0.02 1.03
C LEU A 24 -24.12 0.90 0.02
N GLN A 25 -24.53 2.09 0.46
CA GLN A 25 -25.10 3.11 -0.41
C GLN A 25 -24.00 3.74 -1.28
N GLY A 26 -24.17 3.74 -2.61
CA GLY A 26 -23.22 4.38 -3.55
C GLY A 26 -22.35 3.44 -4.40
N VAL A 27 -22.68 2.14 -4.47
CA VAL A 27 -21.96 1.10 -5.26
C VAL A 27 -21.68 1.48 -6.73
N GLY A 28 -22.54 2.32 -7.33
CA GLY A 28 -22.39 2.77 -8.71
C GLY A 28 -21.18 3.68 -8.98
N GLY A 29 -20.73 4.44 -7.97
CA GLY A 29 -19.61 5.38 -8.09
C GLY A 29 -18.25 4.81 -7.70
N MET A 30 -18.20 3.61 -7.13
CA MET A 30 -16.97 3.03 -6.59
C MET A 30 -16.06 2.48 -7.70
N HIS A 31 -14.75 2.71 -7.55
CA HIS A 31 -13.74 2.10 -8.39
C HIS A 31 -13.62 0.60 -8.13
N LYS A 32 -13.10 -0.15 -9.12
CA LYS A 32 -13.02 -1.62 -9.09
C LYS A 32 -12.36 -2.16 -7.81
N GLU A 33 -11.26 -1.53 -7.37
CA GLU A 33 -10.53 -1.98 -6.19
C GLU A 33 -11.31 -1.76 -4.89
N ASP A 34 -12.11 -0.70 -4.80
CA ASP A 34 -12.86 -0.38 -3.59
C ASP A 34 -14.09 -1.28 -3.44
N LEU A 35 -14.72 -1.65 -4.57
CA LEU A 35 -15.73 -2.71 -4.63
C LEU A 35 -15.19 -4.05 -4.13
N VAL A 36 -14.01 -4.46 -4.60
CA VAL A 36 -13.39 -5.73 -4.17
C VAL A 36 -13.07 -5.71 -2.68
N LYS A 37 -12.56 -4.59 -2.15
CA LYS A 37 -12.30 -4.43 -0.70
C LYS A 37 -13.57 -4.50 0.13
N ALA A 38 -14.64 -3.83 -0.31
CA ALA A 38 -15.93 -3.83 0.37
C ALA A 38 -16.52 -5.24 0.47
N ILE A 39 -16.52 -5.98 -0.65
CA ILE A 39 -17.00 -7.36 -0.72
C ILE A 39 -16.10 -8.30 0.11
N ALA A 40 -14.77 -8.15 0.02
CA ALA A 40 -13.84 -8.97 0.80
C ALA A 40 -14.01 -8.74 2.32
N LYS A 41 -14.22 -7.50 2.75
CA LYS A 41 -14.51 -7.15 4.15
C LYS A 41 -15.84 -7.73 4.62
N ALA A 42 -16.88 -7.67 3.79
CA ALA A 42 -18.20 -8.23 4.11
C ALA A 42 -18.19 -9.75 4.22
N LYS A 43 -17.39 -10.42 3.38
CA LYS A 43 -17.18 -11.87 3.42
C LYS A 43 -16.18 -12.36 4.46
N GLY A 44 -15.56 -11.45 5.23
CA GLY A 44 -14.52 -11.80 6.20
C GLY A 44 -13.22 -12.35 5.58
N ILE A 45 -12.99 -12.10 4.28
CA ILE A 45 -11.76 -12.50 3.61
C ILE A 45 -10.71 -11.44 3.91
N ALA A 46 -9.57 -11.85 4.47
CA ALA A 46 -8.44 -10.97 4.73
C ALA A 46 -7.93 -10.36 3.41
N TYR A 47 -8.38 -9.16 3.10
CA TYR A 47 -7.85 -8.37 1.99
C TYR A 47 -6.50 -7.81 2.43
N ASP A 48 -5.43 -8.56 2.14
CA ASP A 48 -4.09 -8.08 2.42
C ASP A 48 -3.79 -6.86 1.52
N THR A 49 -3.84 -5.69 2.13
CA THR A 49 -3.45 -4.41 1.50
C THR A 49 -1.93 -4.31 1.35
N SER A 50 -1.15 -5.32 1.76
CA SER A 50 0.30 -5.42 1.60
C SER A 50 0.71 -5.67 0.15
N THR A 51 0.33 -4.76 -0.75
CA THR A 51 0.93 -4.66 -2.08
C THR A 51 2.07 -3.63 -2.12
N LYS A 52 2.38 -2.99 -0.99
CA LYS A 52 3.65 -2.28 -0.85
C LYS A 52 4.67 -3.31 -0.42
N ASP A 53 5.36 -3.89 -1.40
CA ASP A 53 6.48 -4.81 -1.21
C ASP A 53 7.51 -4.21 -0.24
N THR A 54 7.33 -4.42 1.07
CA THR A 54 8.32 -4.14 2.11
C THR A 54 9.62 -4.87 1.78
N ASN A 55 9.50 -6.02 1.11
CA ASN A 55 10.59 -6.81 0.57
C ASN A 55 11.30 -6.20 -0.65
N ALA A 56 10.71 -5.25 -1.40
CA ALA A 56 11.37 -4.68 -2.57
C ALA A 56 12.71 -4.00 -2.23
N ILE A 57 12.78 -3.34 -1.06
CA ILE A 57 14.03 -2.74 -0.57
C ILE A 57 15.08 -3.82 -0.27
N HIS A 58 14.66 -4.96 0.27
CA HIS A 58 15.55 -6.08 0.61
C HIS A 58 16.08 -6.76 -0.66
N SER A 59 15.22 -7.00 -1.64
CA SER A 59 15.59 -7.56 -2.95
C SER A 59 16.58 -6.64 -3.68
N ILE A 60 16.33 -5.32 -3.73
CA ILE A 60 17.27 -4.37 -4.35
C ILE A 60 18.62 -4.37 -3.64
N LYS A 61 18.65 -4.52 -2.30
CA LYS A 61 19.91 -4.65 -1.54
C LYS A 61 20.64 -5.96 -1.85
N HIS A 62 19.92 -7.04 -2.12
CA HIS A 62 20.49 -8.30 -2.58
C HIS A 62 21.20 -8.11 -3.93
N ASP A 63 20.52 -7.57 -4.93
CA ASP A 63 21.07 -7.30 -6.26
C ASP A 63 22.31 -6.39 -6.19
N ILE A 64 22.31 -5.40 -5.30
CA ILE A 64 23.48 -4.53 -5.08
C ILE A 64 24.68 -5.33 -4.56
N ARG A 65 24.47 -6.32 -3.68
CA ARG A 65 25.55 -7.17 -3.16
C ARG A 65 26.12 -8.07 -4.25
N GLU A 66 25.25 -8.68 -5.05
CA GLU A 66 25.67 -9.51 -6.19
C GLU A 66 26.46 -8.70 -7.22
N LEU A 67 25.95 -7.53 -7.63
CA LEU A 67 26.64 -6.67 -8.58
C LEU A 67 27.99 -6.16 -8.04
N LYS A 68 28.15 -6.02 -6.72
CA LYS A 68 29.45 -5.70 -6.11
C LYS A 68 30.44 -6.86 -6.21
N LYS A 69 29.99 -8.11 -6.05
CA LYS A 69 30.81 -9.31 -6.25
C LYS A 69 31.26 -9.40 -7.71
N HIS A 70 30.32 -9.29 -8.65
CA HIS A 70 30.60 -9.27 -10.09
C HIS A 70 31.54 -8.13 -10.48
N LYS A 71 31.43 -6.95 -9.84
CA LYS A 71 32.38 -5.84 -10.04
C LYS A 71 33.80 -6.25 -9.62
N GLY A 72 33.96 -6.95 -8.50
CA GLY A 72 35.25 -7.46 -8.02
C GLY A 72 35.83 -8.48 -8.99
N GLU A 73 35.03 -9.46 -9.41
CA GLU A 73 35.43 -10.48 -10.39
C GLU A 73 35.86 -9.86 -11.73
N ILE A 74 35.10 -8.89 -12.27
CA ILE A 74 35.47 -8.19 -13.52
C ILE A 74 36.79 -7.43 -13.36
N LEU A 75 37.05 -6.87 -12.18
CA LEU A 75 38.29 -6.14 -11.90
C LEU A 75 39.50 -7.08 -11.83
N THR A 76 39.31 -8.29 -11.31
CA THR A 76 40.36 -9.32 -11.17
C THR A 76 40.60 -10.10 -12.47
N SER A 77 39.55 -10.49 -13.20
CA SER A 77 39.67 -11.48 -14.30
C SER A 77 39.81 -10.88 -15.69
N SER A 78 38.94 -9.95 -16.09
CA SER A 78 38.88 -9.49 -17.49
C SER A 78 39.34 -8.05 -17.70
N ARG A 79 39.50 -7.27 -16.62
CA ARG A 79 39.84 -5.83 -16.62
C ARG A 79 39.12 -5.01 -17.70
N ASP A 80 37.89 -5.42 -18.05
CA ASP A 80 37.10 -4.85 -19.13
C ASP A 80 36.46 -3.52 -18.70
N PRO A 81 36.93 -2.36 -19.19
CA PRO A 81 36.47 -1.06 -18.70
C PRO A 81 35.00 -0.79 -19.05
N LYS A 82 34.51 -1.34 -20.18
CA LYS A 82 33.12 -1.19 -20.62
C LYS A 82 32.16 -1.96 -19.71
N LYS A 83 32.47 -3.22 -19.37
CA LYS A 83 31.68 -4.06 -18.45
C LYS A 83 31.69 -3.45 -17.04
N LEU A 84 32.85 -2.98 -16.57
CA LEU A 84 32.98 -2.30 -15.28
C LEU A 84 32.11 -1.02 -15.21
N LYS A 85 32.09 -0.21 -16.28
CA LYS A 85 31.21 0.98 -16.36
C LYS A 85 29.73 0.59 -16.29
N ARG A 86 29.29 -0.46 -16.98
CA ARG A 86 27.89 -0.95 -16.93
C ARG A 86 27.49 -1.37 -15.52
N VAL A 87 28.32 -2.17 -14.84
CA VAL A 87 28.06 -2.63 -13.47
C VAL A 87 28.02 -1.45 -12.49
N LYS A 88 28.96 -0.50 -12.57
CA LYS A 88 28.96 0.72 -11.74
C LYS A 88 27.68 1.54 -11.94
N ARG A 89 27.19 1.68 -13.19
CA ARG A 89 25.93 2.39 -13.50
C ARG A 89 24.72 1.67 -12.89
N ARG A 90 24.65 0.35 -13.02
CA ARG A 90 23.54 -0.45 -12.46
C ARG A 90 23.49 -0.35 -10.93
N ILE A 91 24.64 -0.45 -10.26
CA ILE A 91 24.74 -0.22 -8.80
C ILE A 91 24.25 1.18 -8.43
N LYS A 92 24.65 2.22 -9.17
CA LYS A 92 24.23 3.61 -8.90
C LYS A 92 22.71 3.77 -9.05
N LEU A 93 22.12 3.16 -10.08
CA LEU A 93 20.67 3.16 -10.32
C LEU A 93 19.92 2.47 -9.18
N LEU A 94 20.31 1.24 -8.82
CA LEU A 94 19.67 0.49 -7.74
C LEU A 94 19.75 1.24 -6.41
N LYS A 95 20.90 1.84 -6.07
CA LYS A 95 21.03 2.68 -4.87
C LYS A 95 20.15 3.94 -4.92
N ARG A 96 19.81 4.47 -6.10
CA ARG A 96 18.85 5.58 -6.24
C ARG A 96 17.44 5.07 -5.99
N LEU A 97 17.05 3.96 -6.62
CA LEU A 97 15.73 3.34 -6.43
C LEU A 97 15.47 3.01 -4.96
N THR A 98 16.44 2.43 -4.24
CA THR A 98 16.28 2.19 -2.79
C THR A 98 16.01 3.47 -2.01
N ARG A 99 16.65 4.59 -2.39
CA ARG A 99 16.45 5.89 -1.73
C ARG A 99 15.09 6.50 -2.05
N HIS A 100 14.61 6.35 -3.28
CA HIS A 100 13.27 6.79 -3.67
C HIS A 100 12.21 5.99 -2.91
N LEU A 101 12.27 4.67 -2.95
CA LEU A 101 11.34 3.80 -2.23
C LEU A 101 11.36 4.05 -0.72
N ALA A 102 12.53 4.28 -0.12
CA ALA A 102 12.61 4.63 1.30
C ALA A 102 11.99 5.99 1.62
N ARG A 103 12.12 6.98 0.72
CA ARG A 103 11.47 8.29 0.86
C ARG A 103 9.96 8.16 0.73
N GLU A 104 9.47 7.42 -0.26
CA GLU A 104 8.05 7.15 -0.47
C GLU A 104 7.44 6.37 0.71
N ALA A 105 8.17 5.41 1.26
CA ALA A 105 7.78 4.71 2.47
C ALA A 105 7.73 5.67 3.67
N LYS A 106 8.69 6.60 3.80
CA LYS A 106 8.70 7.62 4.85
C LYS A 106 7.54 8.60 4.70
N THR A 107 7.26 9.09 3.50
CA THR A 107 6.15 10.01 3.24
C THR A 107 4.80 9.30 3.43
N ALA A 108 4.65 8.06 2.99
CA ALA A 108 3.46 7.25 3.23
C ALA A 108 3.25 7.00 4.73
N LYS A 109 4.31 6.69 5.48
CA LYS A 109 4.23 6.54 6.95
C LYS A 109 3.87 7.86 7.63
N ALA A 110 4.40 8.99 7.15
CA ALA A 110 4.05 10.31 7.67
C ALA A 110 2.59 10.69 7.37
N ALA A 111 2.07 10.34 6.19
CA ALA A 111 0.67 10.54 5.84
C ALA A 111 -0.26 9.69 6.71
N GLN A 112 0.06 8.41 6.92
CA GLN A 112 -0.69 7.52 7.82
C GLN A 112 -0.65 7.96 9.28
N ALA A 113 0.44 8.60 9.73
CA ALA A 113 0.55 9.17 11.06
C ALA A 113 -0.20 10.50 11.23
N ALA A 114 -0.54 11.19 10.14
CA ALA A 114 -1.32 12.44 10.15
C ALA A 114 -2.84 12.20 10.05
N GLU A 115 -3.28 11.02 9.61
CA GLU A 115 -4.70 10.67 9.50
C GLU A 115 -5.46 10.30 10.79
N PRO A 116 -4.90 10.11 12.01
CA PRO A 116 -5.74 9.79 13.17
C PRO A 116 -6.39 11.02 13.82
N ALA A 117 -6.16 12.26 13.34
CA ALA A 117 -6.71 13.46 13.97
C ALA A 117 -8.09 13.90 13.45
N ALA A 118 -8.58 13.36 12.33
CA ALA A 118 -9.85 13.80 11.73
C ALA A 118 -11.08 12.94 12.08
N ALA A 119 -10.91 11.87 12.86
CA ALA A 119 -12.02 10.99 13.28
C ALA A 119 -12.57 11.30 14.69
N ALA A 120 -12.05 12.30 15.40
CA ALA A 120 -12.64 12.79 16.63
C ALA A 120 -13.82 13.73 16.29
N GLN A 121 -15.01 13.14 16.22
CA GLN A 121 -16.28 13.82 16.01
C GLN A 121 -16.46 14.97 17.02
N PRO A 122 -17.05 16.12 16.61
CA PRO A 122 -17.37 17.20 17.52
C PRO A 122 -18.44 16.74 18.51
N ALA A 123 -18.18 17.01 19.79
CA ALA A 123 -19.08 16.74 20.90
C ALA A 123 -20.49 17.29 20.63
N GLN A 124 -21.49 16.42 20.78
CA GLN A 124 -22.88 16.86 20.87
C GLN A 124 -23.05 17.70 22.15
N PRO A 125 -23.63 18.91 22.10
CA PRO A 125 -24.05 19.60 23.32
C PRO A 125 -25.32 18.92 23.84
N ALA A 126 -25.21 18.28 25.01
CA ALA A 126 -26.35 17.83 25.77
C ALA A 126 -27.23 19.05 26.16
N PRO A 127 -28.56 19.00 25.98
CA PRO A 127 -29.44 20.08 26.42
C PRO A 127 -29.52 20.08 27.96
N ALA A 128 -29.32 21.26 28.53
CA ALA A 128 -29.56 21.54 29.94
C ALA A 128 -31.05 21.79 30.21
N GLU A 129 -31.40 21.72 31.51
CA GLU A 129 -32.63 22.15 32.19
C GLU A 129 -33.70 21.04 32.35
N THR A 130 -34.11 20.64 33.56
CA THR A 130 -34.57 21.46 34.71
C THR A 130 -34.36 20.76 36.08
N PRO A 131 -34.19 21.51 37.20
CA PRO A 131 -34.22 20.96 38.56
C PRO A 131 -35.65 20.91 39.14
N PRO A 132 -36.03 19.90 39.93
CA PRO A 132 -37.28 19.94 40.69
C PRO A 132 -37.14 20.88 41.89
N ALA A 133 -38.04 21.88 41.94
CA ALA A 133 -38.18 22.81 43.05
C ALA A 133 -38.65 22.08 44.32
N ALA A 134 -38.02 22.41 45.44
CA ALA A 134 -38.49 22.08 46.78
C ALA A 134 -39.61 23.05 47.19
N GLY A 135 -40.69 22.51 47.74
CA GLY A 135 -41.83 23.23 48.30
C GLY A 135 -42.91 22.26 48.75
#